data_AF-A0A9N9NSR1-F1
#
_entry.id   AF-A0A9N9NSR1-F1
#
_cell.length_a   1.000
_cell.length_b   1.000
_cell.length_c   1.000
_cell.angle_alpha   90.00
_cell.angle_beta   90.00
_cell.angle_gamma   90.00
#
_symmetry.space_group_name_H-M   'P 1'
#
loop_
_entity.id
_entity.type
_entity.pdbx_description
1 polymer ?
#
loop_
_entity_poly.entity_id
_entity_poly.type
_entity_poly.pdbx_seq_one_letter_code
_entity_poly.pdbx_strand_id
1 'polypeptide(L)'
;MSNWFKAVIDITSFEYDSFQNWAEIGRGGSSTIYRAYSRDIEKHIALKNLYCDNDISLDRFINELKNITRVAYHDNIVQFFGITQEEITLQVIMGKRETPVNGTPVDFMNIYCDAWNGDPNLRPSITEIRDKLKNIRKVPVYHNEKDINIGVS
;
A
#
# COMPACT_ATOMS: atom_id res chain seq x y z
N MET A 1 -4.21 -5.40 5.29
CA MET A 1 -4.93 -6.65 4.95
C MET A 1 -6.35 -6.60 5.48
N SER A 2 -7.34 -6.88 4.65
CA SER A 2 -8.75 -6.90 5.06
C SER A 2 -8.98 -7.96 6.14
N ASN A 3 -9.76 -7.63 7.17
CA ASN A 3 -10.01 -8.50 8.32
C ASN A 3 -10.55 -9.89 7.94
N TRP A 4 -11.26 -10.00 6.81
CA TRP A 4 -11.78 -11.28 6.34
C TRP A 4 -10.69 -12.27 5.93
N PHE A 5 -9.56 -11.81 5.39
CA PHE A 5 -8.48 -12.69 4.91
C PHE A 5 -7.77 -13.39 6.07
N LYS A 6 -7.46 -12.62 7.13
CA LYS A 6 -6.90 -13.13 8.39
C LYS A 6 -7.88 -14.02 9.16
N ALA A 7 -9.17 -13.77 9.03
CA ALA A 7 -10.20 -14.59 9.68
C ALA A 7 -10.39 -15.96 9.01
N VAL A 8 -10.13 -16.08 7.71
CA VAL A 8 -10.26 -17.34 6.94
C VAL A 8 -9.01 -18.22 7.08
N ILE A 9 -7.84 -17.62 7.29
CA ILE A 9 -6.58 -18.35 7.44
C ILE A 9 -5.81 -17.78 8.62
N ASP A 10 -5.63 -18.57 9.69
CA ASP A 10 -4.82 -18.22 10.85
C ASP A 10 -3.34 -18.16 10.46
N ILE A 11 -2.92 -17.02 9.90
CA ILE A 11 -1.57 -16.78 9.38
C ILE A 11 -0.97 -15.56 10.08
N THR A 12 0.26 -15.72 10.54
CA THR A 12 1.09 -14.63 11.06
C THR A 12 1.29 -13.55 10.00
N SER A 13 1.03 -12.29 10.37
CA SER A 13 1.28 -11.13 9.51
C SER A 13 2.41 -10.27 10.04
N PHE A 14 3.30 -9.82 9.17
CA PHE A 14 4.40 -8.91 9.46
C PHE A 14 4.13 -7.53 8.86
N GLU A 15 4.63 -6.49 9.51
CA GLU A 15 4.67 -5.14 8.96
C GLU A 15 5.65 -5.09 7.78
N TYR A 16 5.21 -4.55 6.64
CA TYR A 16 6.01 -4.56 5.41
C TYR A 16 7.28 -3.73 5.54
N ASP A 17 7.21 -2.61 6.25
CA ASP A 17 8.32 -1.68 6.42
C ASP A 17 9.32 -2.15 7.51
N SER A 18 9.05 -3.25 8.22
CA SER A 18 9.97 -3.78 9.24
C SER A 18 11.17 -4.54 8.65
N PHE A 19 11.08 -4.98 7.40
CA PHE A 19 12.13 -5.74 6.72
C PHE A 19 13.28 -4.84 6.23
N GLN A 20 14.51 -5.32 6.36
CA GLN A 20 15.73 -4.54 6.10
C GLN A 20 16.64 -5.20 5.07
N ASN A 21 17.56 -4.43 4.48
CA ASN A 21 18.60 -4.95 3.58
C ASN A 21 18.03 -5.76 2.41
N TRP A 22 17.02 -5.20 1.73
CA TRP A 22 16.38 -5.82 0.58
C TRP A 22 17.36 -6.00 -0.58
N ALA A 23 17.42 -7.21 -1.12
CA ALA A 23 18.16 -7.52 -2.33
C ALA A 23 17.34 -8.48 -3.19
N GLU A 24 17.08 -8.14 -4.45
CA GLU A 24 16.47 -9.08 -5.39
C GLU A 24 17.43 -10.26 -5.61
N ILE A 25 16.92 -11.48 -5.42
CA ILE A 25 17.69 -12.72 -5.59
C ILE A 25 17.14 -13.62 -6.69
N GLY A 26 16.00 -13.25 -7.29
CA GLY A 26 15.45 -13.97 -8.43
C GLY A 26 14.13 -13.37 -8.90
N ARG A 27 13.84 -13.58 -10.19
CA ARG A 27 12.60 -13.14 -10.82
C ARG A 27 12.10 -14.22 -11.76
N GLY A 28 10.81 -14.53 -11.64
CA GLY A 28 10.10 -15.45 -12.52
C GLY A 28 8.91 -14.76 -13.18
N GLY A 29 8.15 -15.49 -14.00
CA GLY A 29 7.06 -14.91 -14.78
C GLY A 29 5.92 -14.29 -13.95
N SER A 30 5.72 -14.70 -12.70
CA SER A 30 4.64 -14.17 -11.83
C SER A 30 5.11 -13.75 -10.44
N SER A 31 6.42 -13.69 -10.21
CA SER A 31 6.95 -13.37 -8.88
C SER A 31 8.34 -12.77 -8.93
N THR A 32 8.61 -11.87 -7.99
CA THR A 32 9.99 -11.43 -7.69
C THR A 32 10.34 -11.89 -6.28
N ILE A 33 11.54 -12.43 -6.10
CA ILE A 33 12.04 -12.94 -4.83
C ILE A 33 13.11 -11.99 -4.31
N TYR A 34 12.91 -11.51 -3.10
CA TYR A 34 13.87 -10.68 -2.38
C TYR A 34 14.44 -11.44 -1.19
N ARG A 35 15.72 -11.26 -0.91
CA ARG A 35 16.30 -11.52 0.40
C ARG A 35 16.12 -10.27 1.25
N ALA A 36 15.65 -10.43 2.48
CA ALA A 36 15.58 -9.35 3.46
C ALA A 36 15.89 -9.87 4.86
N TYR A 37 16.31 -9.00 5.76
CA TYR A 37 16.47 -9.30 7.18
C TYR A 37 15.18 -8.95 7.92
N SER A 38 14.63 -9.91 8.68
CA SER A 38 13.52 -9.68 9.61
C SER A 38 14.08 -9.56 11.02
N ARG A 39 13.72 -8.47 11.72
CA ARG A 39 14.05 -8.33 13.15
C ARG A 39 13.18 -9.23 14.03
N ASP A 40 11.92 -9.42 13.66
CA ASP A 40 10.98 -10.27 14.41
C ASP A 40 11.40 -11.75 14.43
N ILE A 41 12.08 -12.21 13.36
CA ILE A 41 12.56 -13.60 13.22
C ILE A 41 14.09 -13.69 13.49
N GLU A 42 14.77 -12.55 13.60
CA GLU A 42 16.23 -12.43 13.75
C GLU A 42 17.03 -13.17 12.67
N LYS A 43 16.52 -13.22 11.43
CA LYS A 43 17.10 -13.97 10.32
C LYS A 43 16.94 -13.28 8.98
N HIS A 44 17.83 -13.63 8.06
CA HIS A 44 17.58 -13.39 6.64
C HIS A 44 16.55 -14.38 6.11
N ILE A 45 15.53 -13.85 5.44
CA ILE A 45 14.42 -14.59 4.85
C ILE A 45 14.31 -14.30 3.35
N ALA A 46 13.55 -15.16 2.65
CA ALA A 46 13.12 -14.90 1.29
C ALA A 46 11.68 -14.34 1.30
N LEU A 47 11.49 -13.17 0.69
CA LEU A 47 10.21 -12.54 0.45
C LEU A 47 9.81 -12.80 -1.00
N LYS A 48 8.79 -13.63 -1.21
CA LYS A 48 8.20 -13.90 -2.54
C LYS A 48 7.10 -12.86 -2.79
N ASN A 49 7.41 -11.82 -3.54
CA ASN A 49 6.43 -10.85 -3.99
C ASN A 49 5.64 -11.42 -5.17
N LEU A 50 4.31 -11.44 -5.05
CA LEU A 50 3.39 -12.00 -6.04
C LEU A 50 2.57 -10.89 -6.68
N TYR A 51 2.45 -10.92 -8.00
CA TYR A 51 1.58 -10.01 -8.73
C TYR A 51 0.15 -10.54 -8.68
N CYS A 52 -0.72 -9.81 -7.97
CA CYS A 52 -2.16 -10.06 -7.92
C CYS A 52 -2.88 -8.91 -8.63
N ASP A 53 -3.04 -9.00 -9.94
CA ASP A 53 -3.63 -7.97 -10.80
C ASP A 53 -5.10 -8.25 -11.19
N ASN A 54 -5.61 -9.44 -10.90
CA ASN A 54 -6.98 -9.87 -11.16
C ASN A 54 -7.45 -10.97 -10.19
N ASP A 55 -8.75 -11.29 -10.22
CA ASP A 55 -9.34 -12.31 -9.33
C ASP A 55 -8.70 -13.70 -9.51
N ILE A 56 -8.34 -14.08 -10.74
CA ILE A 56 -7.69 -15.36 -11.05
C ILE A 56 -6.33 -15.49 -10.34
N SER A 57 -5.54 -14.40 -10.37
CA SER A 57 -4.24 -14.34 -9.72
C SER A 57 -4.34 -14.38 -8.20
N LEU A 58 -5.40 -13.79 -7.63
CA LEU A 58 -5.71 -13.84 -6.21
C LEU A 58 -6.11 -15.26 -5.76
N ASP A 59 -6.95 -15.95 -6.53
CA ASP A 59 -7.33 -17.34 -6.24
C ASP A 59 -6.12 -18.28 -6.26
N ARG A 60 -5.21 -18.08 -7.22
CA ARG A 60 -3.94 -18.82 -7.26
C ARG A 60 -3.09 -18.56 -6.01
N PHE A 61 -2.98 -17.31 -5.57
CA PHE A 61 -2.29 -16.96 -4.34
C PHE A 61 -2.90 -17.64 -3.11
N ILE A 62 -4.23 -17.59 -2.98
CA ILE A 62 -4.96 -18.23 -1.88
C ILE A 62 -4.72 -19.75 -1.89
N ASN A 63 -4.70 -20.39 -3.06
CA ASN A 63 -4.42 -21.82 -3.18
C ASN A 63 -2.98 -22.17 -2.82
N GLU A 64 -1.99 -21.38 -3.24
CA GLU A 64 -0.60 -21.56 -2.81
C GLU A 64 -0.47 -21.44 -1.28
N LEU A 65 -1.10 -20.43 -0.68
CA LEU A 65 -1.09 -20.26 0.77
C LEU A 65 -1.72 -21.45 1.49
N LYS A 66 -2.92 -21.89 1.08
CA LYS A 66 -3.58 -23.06 1.67
C LYS A 66 -2.72 -24.31 1.60
N ASN A 67 -1.97 -24.49 0.52
CA ASN A 67 -1.06 -25.62 0.38
C ASN A 67 0.10 -25.49 1.36
N ILE A 68 0.78 -24.35 1.38
CA ILE A 68 1.92 -24.11 2.27
C ILE A 68 1.52 -24.24 3.75
N THR A 69 0.36 -23.73 4.15
CA THR A 69 -0.12 -23.82 5.54
C THR A 69 -0.52 -25.24 5.95
N ARG A 70 -0.85 -26.13 4.99
CA ARG A 70 -1.23 -27.53 5.27
C ARG A 70 -0.04 -28.43 5.54
N VAL A 71 1.10 -28.20 4.90
CA VAL A 71 2.27 -29.09 5.01
C VAL A 71 3.13 -28.74 6.23
N ALA A 72 2.47 -28.54 7.37
CA ALA A 72 3.04 -27.98 8.60
C ALA A 72 4.45 -28.51 8.92
N TYR A 73 5.33 -27.55 9.27
CA TYR A 73 6.66 -27.69 9.86
C TYR A 73 7.32 -29.08 9.76
N HIS A 74 8.24 -29.22 8.83
CA HIS A 74 9.08 -30.40 8.70
C HIS A 74 10.51 -29.97 8.35
N ASP A 75 11.53 -30.63 8.90
CA ASP A 75 12.94 -30.23 8.75
C ASP A 75 13.42 -30.18 7.28
N ASN A 76 12.78 -30.96 6.41
CA ASN A 76 13.05 -31.01 4.96
C ASN A 76 12.14 -30.13 4.10
N ILE A 77 11.28 -29.30 4.70
CA ILE A 77 10.37 -28.38 3.99
C ILE A 77 10.75 -26.96 4.33
N VAL A 78 10.77 -26.08 3.33
CA VAL A 78 11.03 -24.65 3.54
C VAL A 78 9.99 -24.08 4.49
N GLN A 79 10.45 -23.54 5.62
CA GLN A 79 9.58 -22.94 6.61
C GLN A 79 8.91 -21.68 6.05
N PHE A 80 7.58 -21.65 6.15
CA PHE A 80 6.79 -20.45 5.89
C PHE A 80 6.54 -19.71 7.20
N PHE A 81 6.98 -18.45 7.26
CA PHE A 81 6.87 -17.63 8.47
C PHE A 81 5.57 -16.82 8.52
N GLY A 82 4.99 -16.46 7.37
CA GLY A 82 3.78 -15.66 7.30
C GLY A 82 3.73 -14.76 6.08
N ILE A 83 2.89 -13.73 6.15
CA ILE A 83 2.60 -12.80 5.05
C ILE A 83 2.86 -11.35 5.46
N THR A 84 3.07 -10.49 4.47
CA THR A 84 3.13 -9.06 4.65
C THR A 84 2.46 -8.36 3.48
N GLN A 85 2.10 -7.09 3.65
CA GLN A 85 1.42 -6.30 2.64
C GLN A 85 1.79 -4.84 2.76
N GLU A 86 2.21 -4.24 1.65
CA GLU A 86 2.46 -2.81 1.56
C GLU A 86 1.15 -2.04 1.72
N GLU A 87 1.03 -1.25 2.79
CA GLU A 87 -0.21 -0.57 3.14
C GLU A 87 -0.53 0.56 2.16
N ILE A 88 0.48 1.31 1.71
CA ILE A 88 0.31 2.44 0.79
C ILE A 88 -0.34 1.97 -0.52
N THR A 89 0.14 0.88 -1.10
CA THR A 89 -0.41 0.31 -2.34
C THR A 89 -1.89 -0.04 -2.17
N LEU A 90 -2.28 -0.65 -1.05
CA LEU A 90 -3.69 -0.90 -0.76
C LEU A 90 -4.51 0.38 -0.64
N GLN A 91 -4.01 1.36 0.12
CA GLN A 91 -4.71 2.62 0.32
C GLN A 91 -4.96 3.31 -1.03
N VAL A 92 -3.96 3.34 -1.91
CA VAL A 92 -4.07 3.91 -3.26
C VAL A 92 -5.09 3.15 -4.12
N ILE A 93 -5.03 1.82 -4.15
CA ILE A 93 -5.98 0.94 -4.87
C ILE A 93 -7.41 1.14 -4.37
N MET A 94 -7.59 1.28 -3.05
CA MET A 94 -8.89 1.53 -2.43
C MET A 94 -9.40 2.97 -2.63
N GLY A 95 -8.70 3.80 -3.40
CA GLY A 95 -9.10 5.18 -3.64
C GLY A 95 -8.83 6.12 -2.48
N LYS A 96 -8.14 5.69 -1.41
CA LYS A 96 -7.74 6.59 -0.32
C LYS A 96 -6.68 7.56 -0.84
N ARG A 97 -6.75 8.78 -0.34
CA ARG A 97 -5.87 9.90 -0.70
C ARG A 97 -5.44 10.60 0.59
N GLU A 98 -4.33 11.31 0.52
CA GLU A 98 -3.88 12.15 1.62
C GLU A 98 -4.94 13.20 1.98
N THR A 99 -5.14 13.42 3.28
CA THR A 99 -5.94 14.55 3.75
C THR A 99 -5.13 15.82 3.53
N PRO A 100 -5.71 16.89 2.95
CA PRO A 100 -5.00 18.16 2.81
C PRO A 100 -4.47 18.64 4.17
N VAL A 101 -3.25 19.18 4.17
CA VAL A 101 -2.63 19.72 5.39
C VAL A 101 -3.28 21.07 5.73
N ASN A 102 -3.58 21.30 7.00
CA ASN A 102 -4.10 22.60 7.46
C ASN A 102 -3.20 23.75 7.01
N GLY A 103 -3.80 24.84 6.51
CA GLY A 103 -3.08 25.97 5.96
C GLY A 103 -2.73 25.84 4.47
N THR A 104 -3.03 24.70 3.82
CA THR A 104 -2.86 24.55 2.37
C THR A 104 -3.82 25.48 1.62
N PRO A 105 -3.36 26.31 0.67
CA PRO A 105 -4.26 27.12 -0.15
C PRO A 105 -5.29 26.26 -0.89
N VAL A 106 -6.57 26.64 -0.83
CA VAL A 106 -7.67 25.87 -1.44
C VAL A 106 -7.47 25.69 -2.95
N ASP A 107 -6.94 26.70 -3.64
CA ASP A 107 -6.64 26.60 -5.07
C ASP A 107 -5.58 25.53 -5.36
N PHE A 108 -4.52 25.45 -4.54
CA PHE A 108 -3.51 24.41 -4.67
C PHE A 108 -4.09 23.02 -4.36
N MET A 109 -4.92 22.94 -3.32
CA MET A 109 -5.63 21.71 -2.95
C MET A 109 -6.44 21.15 -4.13
N ASN A 110 -7.24 22.00 -4.77
CA ASN A 110 -8.05 21.60 -5.91
C ASN A 110 -7.20 21.10 -7.08
N ILE A 111 -6.04 21.72 -7.33
CA ILE A 111 -5.14 21.30 -8.43
C ILE A 111 -4.65 19.86 -8.23
N TYR A 112 -4.12 19.52 -7.05
CA TYR A 112 -3.60 18.17 -6.85
C TYR A 112 -4.71 17.13 -6.69
N CYS A 113 -5.87 17.51 -6.11
CA CYS A 113 -7.06 16.67 -6.07
C CYS A 113 -7.54 16.31 -7.49
N ASP A 114 -7.65 17.30 -8.38
CA ASP A 114 -8.01 17.10 -9.79
C ASP A 114 -6.97 16.21 -10.50
N ALA A 115 -5.67 16.46 -10.27
CA ALA A 115 -4.59 15.68 -10.88
C ALA A 115 -4.60 14.20 -10.45
N TRP A 116 -5.11 13.90 -9.25
CA TRP A 116 -5.22 12.55 -8.69
C TRP A 116 -6.63 11.94 -8.83
N ASN A 117 -7.45 12.44 -9.76
CA ASN A 117 -8.79 11.93 -10.02
C ASN A 117 -8.77 10.41 -10.34
N GLY A 118 -9.74 9.68 -9.79
CA GLY A 118 -9.89 8.23 -10.02
C GLY A 118 -10.16 7.87 -11.48
N ASP A 119 -10.90 8.73 -12.20
CA ASP A 119 -11.09 8.61 -13.65
C ASP A 119 -9.95 9.32 -14.39
N PRO A 120 -9.12 8.59 -15.18
CA PRO A 120 -8.03 9.20 -15.94
C PRO A 120 -8.48 10.29 -16.92
N ASN A 121 -9.73 10.23 -17.41
CA ASN A 121 -10.25 11.20 -18.38
C ASN A 121 -10.65 12.53 -17.73
N LEU A 122 -10.84 12.55 -16.40
CA LEU A 122 -11.16 13.75 -15.65
C LEU A 122 -9.91 14.47 -15.10
N ARG A 123 -8.72 13.89 -15.30
CA ARG A 123 -7.47 14.50 -14.85
C ARG A 123 -7.09 15.66 -15.78
N PRO A 124 -6.70 16.83 -15.25
CA PRO A 124 -6.22 17.94 -16.05
C PRO A 124 -4.91 17.58 -16.73
N SER A 125 -4.71 18.14 -17.91
CA SER A 125 -3.42 18.12 -18.61
C SER A 125 -2.36 18.91 -17.85
N ILE A 126 -1.09 18.60 -18.14
CA ILE A 126 0.04 19.35 -17.56
C ILE A 126 -0.01 20.85 -17.91
N THR A 127 -0.58 21.22 -19.05
CA THR A 127 -0.76 22.62 -19.46
C THR A 127 -1.80 23.31 -18.57
N GLU A 128 -2.96 22.69 -18.34
CA GLU A 128 -3.99 23.22 -17.44
C GLU A 128 -3.50 23.32 -16.00
N ILE A 129 -2.76 22.32 -15.51
CA ILE A 129 -2.11 22.37 -14.19
C ILE A 129 -1.19 23.58 -14.12
N ARG A 130 -0.30 23.76 -15.12
CA ARG A 130 0.64 24.89 -15.17
C ARG A 130 -0.08 26.23 -15.14
N ASP A 131 -1.17 26.38 -15.88
CA ASP A 131 -1.92 27.63 -15.95
C ASP A 131 -2.73 27.91 -14.68
N LYS A 132 -3.28 26.87 -14.04
CA LYS A 132 -3.86 26.98 -12.70
C LYS A 132 -2.80 27.41 -11.67
N LEU A 133 -1.62 26.79 -11.69
CA LEU A 133 -0.51 27.10 -10.76
C LEU A 133 -0.06 28.57 -10.85
N LYS A 134 -0.01 29.17 -12.05
CA LYS A 134 0.35 30.59 -12.23
C LYS A 134 -0.60 31.56 -11.51
N ASN A 135 -1.85 31.16 -11.31
CA ASN A 135 -2.93 32.02 -10.83
C ASN A 135 -3.45 31.59 -9.44
N ILE A 136 -2.72 30.75 -8.70
CA ILE A 136 -3.13 30.30 -7.36
C ILE A 136 -3.34 31.49 -6.43
N ARG A 137 -4.50 31.54 -5.79
CA ARG A 137 -4.73 32.35 -4.61
C ARG A 137 -4.20 31.62 -3.38
N LYS A 138 -3.43 32.33 -2.56
CA LYS A 138 -2.90 31.79 -1.29
C LYS A 138 -3.95 31.69 -0.17
N VAL A 139 -5.08 32.36 -0.34
CA VAL A 139 -6.22 32.35 0.57
C VAL A 139 -7.53 32.17 -0.24
N PRO A 140 -8.55 31.48 0.29
CA PRO A 140 -8.60 30.84 1.60
C PRO A 140 -7.69 29.60 1.69
N VAL A 141 -7.41 29.18 2.92
CA VAL A 141 -6.66 27.96 3.21
C VAL A 141 -7.58 26.89 3.80
N TYR A 142 -7.24 25.63 3.57
CA TYR A 142 -7.95 24.48 4.12
C TYR A 142 -7.73 24.38 5.64
N HIS A 143 -8.80 24.03 6.35
CA HIS A 143 -8.78 23.65 7.76
C HIS A 143 -9.66 22.42 7.94
N ASN A 144 -9.11 21.37 8.55
CA ASN A 144 -9.85 20.17 8.89
C ASN A 144 -10.83 20.47 10.04
N GLU A 145 -12.11 20.13 9.85
CA GLU A 145 -13.18 20.39 10.82
C GLU A 145 -12.91 19.77 12.20
N LYS A 146 -12.12 18.70 12.27
CA LYS A 146 -11.76 18.04 13.53
C LYS A 146 -10.84 18.87 14.43
N ASP A 147 -10.08 19.80 13.86
CA ASP A 147 -9.13 20.65 14.60
C ASP A 147 -9.76 21.96 15.08
N ILE A 148 -10.93 22.33 14.54
CA ILE A 148 -11.65 23.57 14.88
C ILE A 148 -12.31 23.47 16.28
N ASN A 149 -12.65 22.26 16.74
CA ASN A 149 -13.34 22.04 18.01
C ASN A 149 -12.42 21.86 19.22
N ILE A 150 -11.09 21.99 19.07
CA ILE A 150 -10.12 21.87 20.18
C ILE A 150 -9.83 23.23 20.84
N GLY A 151 -10.36 24.33 20.28
CA GLY A 151 -10.14 25.71 20.78
C GLY A 151 -11.30 26.34 21.55
N VAL A 152 -12.39 25.60 21.80
CA VAL A 152 -13.56 26.07 22.56
C VAL A 152 -13.90 25.05 23.63
N SER A 153 -13.09 25.03 24.69
CA SER A 153 -13.38 24.35 25.98
C SER A 153 -13.13 25.33 27.12
#